data_AF-A0A3A0A958-F1
#
_entry.id   AF-A0A3A0A958-F1
#
_cell.length_a   1.000
_cell.length_b   1.000
_cell.length_c   1.000
_cell.angle_alpha   90.00
_cell.angle_beta   90.00
_cell.angle_gamma   90.00
#
_symmetry.space_group_name_H-M   'P 1'
#
loop_
_entity.id
_entity.type
_entity.pdbx_description
1 polymer ?
#
loop_
_entity_poly.entity_id
_entity_poly.type
_entity_poly.pdbx_seq_one_letter_code
_entity_poly.pdbx_strand_id
1 'polypeptide(L)'
;MPEYLSPGVYVEEVDGGARPIEGVGTATAAFVGMAPSGPANKPVLVTNWSQFVDTFGALESGGRRNPHMNGAYLSHAVYGYFLNGGGRCYVTRVVPQANGSTPVAEPLQIPSRSSKALPSLTVSGKDGQNQDVTVEIAPPTGESPPEGSFTIKLRMGTVEESYENVSLGKRGGTNVADAVNTASRLVTIVEAQTTGPIAERAPEIGSYTLRAPVMVAVEKLDSTDFVGDVSQRSGMEGLEIAEDVTMVACPDVMAAYQAGLLDRDGVKSVQLAMIAHCERMGDRVAILDPLPDLSPQEVKRWREVETNYDSKYATLYYPWIKVTGPDGRPMAAPPSGHVAGIWARSDTERGVHKAPANEVVRGALEPVSQVTKGEQDTLNPIGVNCIRSFTGRGLRVWGARTLSSDPAWRYINVRRLFNYVEESIEAGTQWVVFEPNDPDLWARVRRDIDAFLTGVWRDGMLFGRTPAEAFYVKCDEETNPQDVRDRGQMIVEIGLAPVKPAEFVIFRISQWAGGGA
;
A
#
# COMPACT_ATOMS: atom_id res chain seq x y z
N MET A 1 -34.24 44.60 -13.83
CA MET A 1 -35.67 44.26 -13.67
C MET A 1 -36.32 44.35 -15.03
N PRO A 2 -37.16 43.38 -15.42
CA PRO A 2 -37.94 43.48 -16.63
C PRO A 2 -38.94 44.64 -16.52
N GLU A 3 -39.10 45.37 -17.61
CA GLU A 3 -39.97 46.54 -17.70
C GLU A 3 -41.29 46.10 -18.35
N TYR A 4 -42.37 46.01 -17.56
CA TYR A 4 -43.67 45.58 -18.07
C TYR A 4 -44.45 46.79 -18.59
N LEU A 5 -44.59 46.88 -19.92
CA LEU A 5 -45.18 48.03 -20.61
C LEU A 5 -46.68 47.87 -20.95
N SER A 6 -47.28 46.73 -20.60
CA SER A 6 -48.69 46.44 -20.89
C SER A 6 -49.40 45.74 -19.72
N PRO A 7 -50.72 45.88 -19.56
CA PRO A 7 -51.49 45.04 -18.64
C PRO A 7 -51.55 43.60 -19.16
N GLY A 8 -51.15 42.61 -18.35
CA GLY A 8 -51.14 41.20 -18.73
C GLY A 8 -50.74 40.28 -17.57
N VAL A 9 -50.86 38.96 -17.77
CA VAL A 9 -50.26 37.96 -16.87
C VAL A 9 -48.88 37.64 -17.41
N TYR A 10 -47.85 37.89 -16.60
CA TYR A 10 -46.46 37.58 -16.93
C TYR A 10 -46.03 36.36 -16.12
N VAL A 11 -45.37 35.42 -16.79
CA VAL A 11 -44.78 34.24 -16.18
C VAL A 11 -43.28 34.43 -16.27
N GLU A 12 -42.62 34.36 -15.12
CA GLU A 12 -41.16 34.39 -15.01
C GLU A 12 -40.69 33.12 -14.33
N GLU A 13 -39.64 32.53 -14.88
CA GLU A 13 -38.92 31.45 -14.22
C GLU A 13 -37.92 32.08 -13.25
N VAL A 14 -38.20 31.94 -11.96
CA VAL A 14 -37.29 32.32 -10.89
C VAL A 14 -36.72 31.04 -10.29
N ASP A 15 -35.42 30.82 -10.45
CA ASP A 15 -34.69 29.72 -9.81
C ASP A 15 -34.53 30.00 -8.31
N GLY A 16 -35.62 29.78 -7.56
CA GLY A 16 -35.68 29.92 -6.10
C GLY A 16 -35.71 28.59 -5.35
N GLY A 17 -35.59 27.47 -6.06
CA GLY A 17 -35.70 26.13 -5.48
C GLY A 17 -34.59 25.82 -4.48
N ALA A 18 -34.92 25.05 -3.44
CA ALA A 18 -33.91 24.44 -2.58
C ALA A 18 -33.09 23.44 -3.41
N ARG A 19 -31.76 23.41 -3.21
CA ARG A 19 -30.87 22.42 -3.84
C ARG A 19 -30.49 21.40 -2.77
N PRO A 20 -31.25 20.29 -2.64
CA PRO A 20 -31.03 19.32 -1.58
C PRO A 20 -29.65 18.67 -1.72
N ILE A 21 -28.95 18.54 -0.60
CA ILE A 21 -27.69 17.80 -0.52
C ILE A 21 -28.03 16.32 -0.31
N GLU A 22 -27.49 15.47 -1.16
CA GLU A 22 -27.60 14.02 -1.03
C GLU A 22 -26.38 13.44 -0.31
N GLY A 23 -26.60 12.38 0.45
CA GLY A 23 -25.53 11.65 1.13
C GLY A 23 -24.69 10.84 0.14
N VAL A 24 -23.37 10.95 0.24
CA VAL A 24 -22.44 10.15 -0.59
C VAL A 24 -22.33 8.70 -0.13
N GLY A 25 -21.77 7.85 -0.99
CA GLY A 25 -21.48 6.45 -0.64
C GLY A 25 -20.38 6.33 0.42
N THR A 26 -20.54 5.43 1.38
CA THR A 26 -19.60 5.29 2.52
C THR A 26 -18.74 4.02 2.48
N ALA A 27 -18.89 3.20 1.43
CA ALA A 27 -18.54 1.78 1.46
C ALA A 27 -17.70 1.28 0.27
N THR A 28 -17.08 2.16 -0.50
CA THR A 28 -16.14 1.75 -1.57
C THR A 28 -14.74 1.55 -0.99
N ALA A 29 -14.18 0.36 -1.14
CA ALA A 29 -12.81 0.05 -0.74
C ALA A 29 -11.84 0.13 -1.92
N ALA A 30 -10.57 0.39 -1.64
CA ALA A 30 -9.46 0.27 -2.59
C ALA A 30 -8.44 -0.75 -2.07
N PHE A 31 -8.08 -1.70 -2.92
CA PHE A 31 -7.11 -2.74 -2.63
C PHE A 31 -5.90 -2.62 -3.53
N VAL A 32 -4.71 -2.54 -2.92
CA VAL A 32 -3.44 -2.50 -3.65
C VAL A 32 -2.67 -3.79 -3.33
N GLY A 33 -2.27 -4.53 -4.37
CA GLY A 33 -1.53 -5.77 -4.16
C GLY A 33 -1.19 -6.50 -5.45
N MET A 34 -0.69 -7.72 -5.33
CA MET A 34 -0.25 -8.56 -6.44
C MET A 34 -1.41 -9.43 -6.94
N ALA A 35 -1.50 -9.57 -8.26
CA ALA A 35 -2.48 -10.44 -8.90
C ALA A 35 -1.85 -11.20 -10.08
N PRO A 36 -2.37 -12.40 -10.42
CA PRO A 36 -1.81 -13.22 -11.51
C PRO A 36 -1.80 -12.52 -12.88
N SER A 37 -2.83 -11.72 -13.17
CA SER A 37 -3.00 -11.05 -14.46
C SER A 37 -3.83 -9.77 -14.30
N GLY A 38 -4.14 -9.10 -15.41
CA GLY A 38 -4.96 -7.89 -15.42
C GLY A 38 -4.15 -6.60 -15.59
N PRO A 39 -4.82 -5.44 -15.67
CA PRO A 39 -4.15 -4.15 -15.86
C PRO A 39 -3.06 -3.91 -14.80
N ALA A 40 -1.84 -3.63 -15.25
CA ALA A 40 -0.70 -3.34 -14.39
C ALA A 40 -0.79 -1.92 -13.85
N ASN A 41 -0.53 -1.74 -12.56
CA ASN A 41 -0.30 -0.47 -11.89
C ASN A 41 -1.38 0.58 -12.19
N LYS A 42 -2.64 0.18 -12.34
CA LYS A 42 -3.77 1.10 -12.53
C LYS A 42 -4.97 0.63 -11.70
N PRO A 43 -5.71 1.57 -11.08
CA PRO A 43 -6.92 1.22 -10.36
C PRO A 43 -8.02 0.78 -11.35
N VAL A 44 -8.65 -0.35 -11.06
CA VAL A 44 -9.76 -0.90 -11.84
C VAL A 44 -10.97 -1.08 -10.93
N LEU A 45 -12.11 -0.53 -11.33
CA LEU A 45 -13.37 -0.72 -10.62
C LEU A 45 -13.88 -2.15 -10.78
N VAL A 46 -14.16 -2.80 -9.66
CA VAL A 46 -14.71 -4.15 -9.55
C VAL A 46 -15.97 -4.10 -8.70
N THR A 47 -17.08 -4.60 -9.25
CA THR A 47 -18.42 -4.52 -8.62
C THR A 47 -18.88 -5.84 -8.02
N ASN A 48 -18.17 -6.93 -8.27
CA ASN A 48 -18.45 -8.24 -7.68
C ASN A 48 -17.25 -9.20 -7.85
N TRP A 49 -17.31 -10.33 -7.15
CA TRP A 49 -16.25 -11.34 -7.19
C TRP A 49 -16.01 -11.94 -8.58
N SER A 50 -17.05 -12.16 -9.38
CA SER A 50 -16.89 -12.76 -10.72
C SER A 50 -16.09 -11.82 -11.63
N GLN A 51 -16.40 -10.52 -11.60
CA GLN A 51 -15.64 -9.50 -12.33
C GLN A 51 -14.17 -9.44 -11.87
N PHE A 52 -13.90 -9.62 -10.58
CA PHE A 52 -12.51 -9.74 -10.09
C PHE A 52 -11.79 -10.91 -10.75
N VAL A 53 -12.40 -12.10 -10.71
CA VAL A 53 -11.82 -13.33 -11.28
C VAL A 53 -11.57 -13.18 -12.78
N ASP A 54 -12.51 -12.58 -13.51
CA ASP A 54 -12.41 -12.35 -14.95
C ASP A 54 -11.28 -11.39 -15.32
N THR A 55 -11.08 -10.36 -14.50
CA THR A 55 -10.11 -9.27 -14.77
C THR A 55 -8.70 -9.64 -14.32
N PHE A 56 -8.56 -10.23 -13.13
CA PHE A 56 -7.28 -10.42 -12.47
C PHE A 56 -6.81 -11.89 -12.41
N GLY A 57 -7.70 -12.85 -12.66
CA GLY A 57 -7.36 -14.28 -12.61
C GLY A 57 -6.60 -14.78 -13.83
N ALA A 58 -5.56 -15.60 -13.60
CA ALA A 58 -4.78 -16.23 -14.66
C ALA A 58 -5.59 -17.35 -15.34
N LEU A 59 -5.53 -17.41 -16.67
CA LEU A 59 -6.18 -18.47 -17.43
C LEU A 59 -5.37 -19.77 -17.31
N GLU A 60 -5.96 -20.79 -16.68
CA GLU A 60 -5.37 -22.12 -16.59
C GLU A 60 -5.65 -22.91 -17.88
N SER A 61 -4.84 -23.95 -18.16
CA SER A 61 -4.96 -24.78 -19.37
C SER A 61 -6.35 -25.42 -19.57
N GLY A 62 -7.15 -25.54 -18.50
CA GLY A 62 -8.53 -26.03 -18.53
C GLY A 62 -9.59 -24.97 -18.84
N GLY A 63 -9.19 -23.74 -19.19
CA GLY A 63 -10.10 -22.62 -19.50
C GLY A 63 -10.68 -21.91 -18.28
N ARG A 64 -10.41 -22.39 -17.07
CA ARG A 64 -10.82 -21.74 -15.81
C ARG A 64 -9.86 -20.61 -15.46
N ARG A 65 -10.38 -19.49 -14.96
CA ARG A 65 -9.55 -18.43 -14.38
C ARG A 65 -9.27 -18.69 -12.90
N ASN A 66 -7.99 -18.67 -12.53
CA ASN A 66 -7.54 -18.78 -11.16
C ASN A 66 -7.21 -17.37 -10.61
N PRO A 67 -8.00 -16.86 -9.65
CA PRO A 67 -7.78 -15.54 -9.06
C PRO A 67 -6.61 -15.52 -8.07
N HIS A 68 -6.12 -16.69 -7.63
CA HIS A 68 -5.12 -16.81 -6.59
C HIS A 68 -3.71 -16.79 -7.18
N MET A 69 -2.82 -16.04 -6.52
CA MET A 69 -1.40 -16.04 -6.78
C MET A 69 -0.71 -16.58 -5.53
N ASN A 70 0.20 -17.55 -5.70
CA ASN A 70 0.91 -18.12 -4.56
C ASN A 70 1.74 -17.03 -3.86
N GLY A 71 1.65 -16.98 -2.53
CA GLY A 71 2.31 -15.96 -1.72
C GLY A 71 1.67 -14.58 -1.82
N ALA A 72 0.44 -14.43 -2.32
CA ALA A 72 -0.30 -13.17 -2.34
C ALA A 72 -1.66 -13.29 -1.66
N TYR A 73 -2.11 -12.22 -1.01
CA TYR A 73 -3.33 -12.11 -0.23
C TYR A 73 -4.41 -11.22 -0.87
N LEU A 74 -4.10 -10.47 -1.94
CA LEU A 74 -5.05 -9.56 -2.59
C LEU A 74 -6.38 -10.25 -2.93
N SER A 75 -6.33 -11.40 -3.59
CA SER A 75 -7.54 -12.17 -3.95
C SER A 75 -8.36 -12.59 -2.73
N HIS A 76 -7.71 -12.97 -1.63
CA HIS A 76 -8.36 -13.36 -0.38
C HIS A 76 -8.98 -12.17 0.33
N ALA A 77 -8.33 -11.01 0.30
CA ALA A 77 -8.84 -9.77 0.86
C ALA A 77 -10.08 -9.29 0.10
N VAL A 78 -10.03 -9.27 -1.24
CA VAL A 78 -11.16 -8.88 -2.10
C VAL A 78 -12.32 -9.86 -1.97
N TYR A 79 -12.06 -11.16 -1.91
CA TYR A 79 -13.10 -12.16 -1.63
C TYR A 79 -13.76 -11.92 -0.26
N GLY A 80 -12.94 -11.71 0.78
CA GLY A 80 -13.41 -11.40 2.12
C GLY A 80 -14.24 -10.12 2.20
N TYR A 81 -13.88 -9.10 1.42
CA TYR A 81 -14.63 -7.85 1.29
C TYR A 81 -16.06 -8.11 0.78
N PHE A 82 -16.20 -8.74 -0.40
CA PHE A 82 -17.52 -9.04 -0.97
C PHE A 82 -18.33 -9.97 -0.06
N LEU A 83 -17.70 -10.99 0.52
CA LEU A 83 -18.38 -11.96 1.38
C LEU A 83 -18.88 -11.36 2.70
N ASN A 84 -18.23 -10.29 3.16
CA ASN A 84 -18.66 -9.55 4.35
C ASN A 84 -19.67 -8.44 4.07
N GLY A 85 -20.05 -8.19 2.82
CA GLY A 85 -21.07 -7.20 2.43
C GLY A 85 -20.52 -5.97 1.71
N GLY A 86 -19.28 -6.03 1.25
CA GLY A 86 -18.73 -5.08 0.30
C GLY A 86 -19.50 -5.08 -1.02
N GLY A 87 -19.78 -3.89 -1.56
CA GLY A 87 -20.54 -3.72 -2.80
C GLY A 87 -19.66 -3.51 -4.03
N ARG A 88 -18.69 -2.60 -3.94
CA ARG A 88 -17.76 -2.28 -5.04
C ARG A 88 -16.41 -1.88 -4.49
N CYS A 89 -15.34 -2.18 -5.22
CA CYS A 89 -14.00 -1.79 -4.83
C CYS A 89 -13.13 -1.46 -6.05
N TYR A 90 -12.12 -0.62 -5.84
CA TYR A 90 -11.02 -0.49 -6.79
C TYR A 90 -9.93 -1.49 -6.45
N VAL A 91 -9.33 -2.06 -7.48
CA VAL A 91 -8.18 -2.96 -7.35
C VAL A 91 -7.04 -2.40 -8.20
N THR A 92 -5.90 -2.15 -7.56
CA THR A 92 -4.64 -1.82 -8.25
C THR A 92 -3.70 -3.02 -8.14
N ARG A 93 -3.45 -3.66 -9.28
CA ARG A 93 -2.44 -4.72 -9.38
C ARG A 93 -1.05 -4.11 -9.45
N VAL A 94 -0.25 -4.33 -8.42
CA VAL A 94 1.15 -3.90 -8.38
C VAL A 94 2.01 -4.87 -9.18
N VAL A 95 2.82 -4.32 -10.07
CA VAL A 95 3.94 -4.99 -10.73
C VAL A 95 5.19 -4.13 -10.58
N PRO A 96 6.38 -4.74 -10.46
CA PRO A 96 7.64 -3.99 -10.43
C PRO A 96 7.68 -3.02 -11.59
N GLN A 97 7.87 -1.74 -11.30
CA GLN A 97 8.27 -0.77 -12.29
C GLN A 97 9.77 -0.97 -12.55
N ALA A 98 10.22 -0.73 -13.78
CA ALA A 98 11.63 -0.84 -14.11
C ALA A 98 12.43 0.29 -13.44
N ASN A 99 12.70 0.13 -12.14
CA ASN A 99 13.44 1.08 -11.32
C ASN A 99 14.92 0.71 -11.34
N GLY A 100 15.58 1.08 -12.44
CA GLY A 100 17.03 0.97 -12.59
C GLY A 100 17.52 -0.34 -13.22
N SER A 101 18.61 -0.21 -13.96
CA SER A 101 19.33 -1.32 -14.59
C SER A 101 20.57 -1.66 -13.77
N THR A 102 20.75 -2.93 -13.44
CA THR A 102 22.02 -3.40 -12.89
C THR A 102 22.87 -3.94 -14.05
N PRO A 103 24.14 -3.53 -14.19
CA PRO A 103 25.02 -4.13 -15.18
C PRO A 103 25.26 -5.60 -14.79
N VAL A 104 24.81 -6.53 -15.63
CA VAL A 104 25.14 -7.96 -15.49
C VAL A 104 26.26 -8.28 -16.47
N ALA A 105 27.46 -8.56 -15.95
CA ALA A 105 28.59 -9.06 -16.74
C ALA A 105 28.68 -10.58 -16.63
N GLU A 106 28.68 -11.30 -17.75
CA GLU A 106 29.00 -12.73 -17.75
C GLU A 106 30.53 -12.90 -17.67
N PRO A 107 31.06 -13.67 -16.70
CA PRO A 107 32.49 -13.93 -16.63
C PRO A 107 32.95 -14.77 -17.82
N LEU A 108 34.07 -14.38 -18.42
CA LEU A 108 34.69 -15.10 -19.53
C LEU A 108 35.51 -16.27 -18.98
N GLN A 109 35.18 -17.49 -19.41
CA GLN A 109 35.99 -18.67 -19.13
C GLN A 109 36.97 -18.95 -20.28
N ILE A 110 38.26 -18.96 -19.96
CA ILE A 110 39.32 -19.30 -20.91
C ILE A 110 39.68 -20.79 -20.70
N PRO A 111 39.60 -21.64 -21.72
CA PRO A 111 39.90 -23.06 -21.61
C PRO A 111 41.39 -23.33 -21.35
N SER A 112 41.72 -24.51 -20.83
CA SER A 112 43.09 -24.99 -20.71
C SER A 112 43.62 -25.53 -22.04
N ARG A 113 44.95 -25.53 -22.21
CA ARG A 113 45.61 -26.13 -23.39
C ARG A 113 45.29 -27.61 -23.55
N SER A 114 45.01 -28.32 -22.46
CA SER A 114 44.68 -29.75 -22.48
C SER A 114 43.24 -30.05 -22.89
N SER A 115 42.29 -29.13 -22.69
CA SER A 115 40.88 -29.40 -22.98
C SER A 115 40.04 -28.13 -23.08
N LYS A 116 39.24 -28.03 -24.15
CA LYS A 116 38.23 -26.98 -24.32
C LYS A 116 37.08 -27.04 -23.32
N ALA A 117 36.91 -28.17 -22.63
CA ALA A 117 35.87 -28.38 -21.64
C ALA A 117 36.31 -28.00 -20.21
N LEU A 118 37.60 -27.73 -19.98
CA LEU A 118 38.13 -27.38 -18.67
C LEU A 118 38.61 -25.93 -18.66
N PRO A 119 38.06 -25.06 -17.80
CA PRO A 119 38.55 -23.69 -17.69
C PRO A 119 39.95 -23.69 -17.04
N SER A 120 40.82 -22.83 -17.56
CA SER A 120 42.10 -22.45 -16.95
C SER A 120 41.95 -21.17 -16.13
N LEU A 121 41.30 -20.16 -16.70
CA LEU A 121 41.08 -18.84 -16.09
C LEU A 121 39.60 -18.45 -16.19
N THR A 122 39.11 -17.78 -15.16
CA THR A 122 37.86 -17.02 -15.20
C THR A 122 38.20 -15.54 -15.11
N VAL A 123 37.83 -14.78 -16.14
CA VAL A 123 38.09 -13.34 -16.25
C VAL A 123 36.77 -12.59 -16.06
N SER A 124 36.75 -11.64 -15.13
CA SER A 124 35.59 -10.80 -14.81
C SER A 124 35.94 -9.32 -14.96
N GLY A 125 34.99 -8.51 -15.40
CA GLY A 125 35.16 -7.06 -15.49
C GLY A 125 35.36 -6.39 -14.12
N LYS A 126 36.12 -5.29 -14.07
CA LYS A 126 36.13 -4.39 -12.91
C LYS A 126 35.04 -3.31 -13.05
N ASP A 127 34.63 -2.71 -11.93
CA ASP A 127 33.57 -1.71 -11.87
C ASP A 127 33.81 -0.55 -12.85
N GLY A 128 32.78 -0.19 -13.63
CA GLY A 128 32.84 0.87 -14.64
C GLY A 128 33.13 0.40 -16.08
N GLN A 129 33.27 -0.91 -16.31
CA GLN A 129 33.40 -1.46 -17.67
C GLN A 129 32.11 -1.26 -18.49
N ASN A 130 32.22 -0.57 -19.63
CA ASN A 130 31.10 -0.28 -20.54
C ASN A 130 31.37 -0.69 -22.00
N GLN A 131 32.50 -1.36 -22.25
CA GLN A 131 32.92 -1.84 -23.57
C GLN A 131 33.46 -3.27 -23.47
N ASP A 132 33.45 -3.98 -24.59
CA ASP A 132 34.05 -5.29 -24.70
C ASP A 132 35.56 -5.21 -24.44
N VAL A 133 36.08 -6.13 -23.63
CA VAL A 133 37.51 -6.29 -23.39
C VAL A 133 38.00 -7.47 -24.21
N THR A 134 38.97 -7.23 -25.08
CA THR A 134 39.70 -8.30 -25.77
C THR A 134 40.77 -8.83 -24.83
N VAL A 135 40.72 -10.13 -24.54
CA VAL A 135 41.69 -10.87 -23.74
C VAL A 135 42.47 -11.78 -24.68
N GLU A 136 43.72 -11.43 -24.97
CA GLU A 136 44.61 -12.22 -25.82
C GLU A 136 45.62 -12.97 -24.97
N ILE A 137 45.64 -14.30 -25.11
CA ILE A 137 46.63 -15.19 -24.51
C ILE A 137 47.66 -15.51 -25.59
N ALA A 138 48.90 -15.07 -25.38
CA ALA A 138 50.01 -15.24 -26.30
C ALA A 138 51.11 -16.17 -25.71
N PRO A 139 51.97 -16.76 -26.56
CA PRO A 139 53.17 -17.46 -26.11
C PRO A 139 54.05 -16.56 -25.20
N PRO A 140 54.84 -17.17 -24.29
CA PRO A 140 55.78 -16.42 -23.46
C PRO A 140 56.90 -15.77 -24.31
N THR A 141 57.49 -14.71 -23.80
CA THR A 141 58.51 -13.88 -24.47
C THR A 141 59.91 -14.16 -23.90
N GLY A 142 60.94 -14.24 -24.76
CA GLY A 142 62.36 -14.41 -24.36
C GLY A 142 62.99 -15.74 -24.81
N GLU A 143 64.32 -15.86 -24.69
CA GLU A 143 65.10 -17.01 -25.18
C GLU A 143 64.98 -18.29 -24.32
N SER A 144 64.46 -18.20 -23.09
CA SER A 144 64.24 -19.36 -22.20
C SER A 144 63.13 -19.07 -21.17
N PRO A 145 61.86 -19.02 -21.59
CA PRO A 145 60.75 -18.69 -20.72
C PRO A 145 60.44 -19.82 -19.72
N PRO A 146 59.97 -19.50 -18.49
CA PRO A 146 59.57 -20.51 -17.51
C PRO A 146 58.50 -21.48 -18.06
N GLU A 147 58.58 -22.74 -17.66
CA GLU A 147 57.66 -23.78 -18.14
C GLU A 147 56.20 -23.47 -17.75
N GLY A 148 55.28 -23.51 -18.72
CA GLY A 148 53.87 -23.18 -18.53
C GLY A 148 53.56 -21.69 -18.39
N SER A 149 54.55 -20.81 -18.61
CA SER A 149 54.32 -19.36 -18.68
C SER A 149 53.65 -18.93 -20.00
N PHE A 150 53.00 -17.78 -19.96
CA PHE A 150 52.31 -17.16 -21.09
C PHE A 150 52.22 -15.64 -20.89
N THR A 151 51.83 -14.94 -21.94
CA THR A 151 51.59 -13.49 -21.89
C THR A 151 50.10 -13.23 -22.03
N ILE A 152 49.53 -12.40 -21.18
CA ILE A 152 48.13 -11.95 -21.29
C ILE A 152 48.09 -10.47 -21.66
N LYS A 153 47.39 -10.14 -22.75
CA LYS A 153 47.15 -8.77 -23.20
C LYS A 153 45.66 -8.47 -23.11
N LEU A 154 45.33 -7.32 -22.53
CA LEU A 154 43.99 -6.82 -22.35
C LEU A 154 43.84 -5.54 -23.15
N ARG A 155 42.81 -5.44 -23.99
CA ARG A 155 42.51 -4.24 -24.77
C ARG A 155 41.06 -3.84 -24.61
N MET A 156 40.82 -2.57 -24.27
CA MET A 156 39.50 -1.94 -24.21
C MET A 156 39.60 -0.52 -24.78
N GLY A 157 39.06 -0.30 -25.98
CA GLY A 157 39.20 0.98 -26.67
C GLY A 157 40.68 1.36 -26.88
N THR A 158 41.12 2.46 -26.27
CA THR A 158 42.52 2.95 -26.32
C THR A 158 43.39 2.48 -25.15
N VAL A 159 42.82 1.75 -24.18
CA VAL A 159 43.56 1.22 -23.03
C VAL A 159 44.09 -0.16 -23.37
N GLU A 160 45.40 -0.34 -23.26
CA GLU A 160 46.08 -1.62 -23.43
C GLU A 160 46.91 -1.94 -22.18
N GLU A 161 46.76 -3.16 -21.66
CA GLU A 161 47.55 -3.69 -20.54
C GLU A 161 48.18 -5.02 -20.99
N SER A 162 49.47 -5.23 -20.71
CA SER A 162 50.19 -6.45 -21.09
C SER A 162 50.95 -6.98 -19.89
N TYR A 163 50.81 -8.27 -19.62
CA TYR A 163 51.46 -8.97 -18.52
C TYR A 163 52.25 -10.14 -19.10
N GLU A 164 53.56 -9.96 -19.18
CA GLU A 164 54.47 -10.91 -19.82
C GLU A 164 54.90 -12.02 -18.87
N ASN A 165 55.04 -13.23 -19.41
CA ASN A 165 55.62 -14.39 -18.72
C ASN A 165 54.97 -14.72 -17.36
N VAL A 166 53.65 -14.50 -17.25
CA VAL A 166 52.85 -14.88 -16.09
C VAL A 166 52.62 -16.40 -16.07
N SER A 167 52.33 -16.94 -14.88
CA SER A 167 52.21 -18.37 -14.63
C SER A 167 51.03 -18.71 -13.73
N LEU A 168 50.60 -19.97 -13.75
CA LEU A 168 49.60 -20.52 -12.83
C LEU A 168 50.28 -21.12 -11.59
N GLY A 169 49.54 -21.23 -10.48
CA GLY A 169 49.96 -22.03 -9.32
C GLY A 169 50.59 -21.21 -8.19
N LYS A 170 51.93 -21.14 -8.10
CA LYS A 170 52.60 -20.55 -6.93
C LYS A 170 52.30 -19.04 -6.84
N ARG A 171 51.62 -18.62 -5.76
CA ARG A 171 51.30 -17.22 -5.47
C ARG A 171 52.56 -16.36 -5.37
N GLY A 172 52.50 -15.13 -5.88
CA GLY A 172 53.62 -14.19 -5.99
C GLY A 172 53.54 -13.29 -7.23
N GLY A 173 54.49 -12.38 -7.42
CA GLY A 173 54.43 -11.36 -8.50
C GLY A 173 54.40 -11.90 -9.95
N THR A 174 54.74 -13.19 -10.16
CA THR A 174 54.68 -13.86 -11.46
C THR A 174 53.42 -14.72 -11.64
N ASN A 175 52.56 -14.80 -10.63
CA ASN A 175 51.27 -15.47 -10.70
C ASN A 175 50.28 -14.60 -11.48
N VAL A 176 49.53 -15.18 -12.41
CA VAL A 176 48.61 -14.42 -13.27
C VAL A 176 47.49 -13.74 -12.49
N ALA A 177 46.88 -14.39 -11.51
CA ALA A 177 45.82 -13.78 -10.71
C ALA A 177 46.40 -12.64 -9.85
N ASP A 178 47.55 -12.84 -9.23
CA ASP A 178 48.16 -11.81 -8.38
C ASP A 178 48.64 -10.61 -9.21
N ALA A 179 49.32 -10.84 -10.34
CA ALA A 179 49.85 -9.80 -11.22
C ALA A 179 48.73 -8.95 -11.84
N VAL A 180 47.71 -9.60 -12.40
CA VAL A 180 46.60 -8.91 -13.06
C VAL A 180 45.67 -8.24 -12.04
N ASN A 181 45.31 -8.90 -10.94
CA ASN A 181 44.38 -8.31 -9.97
C ASN A 181 44.96 -7.08 -9.27
N THR A 182 46.28 -7.06 -9.07
CA THR A 182 47.00 -5.93 -8.44
C THR A 182 47.11 -4.72 -9.37
N ALA A 183 47.37 -4.92 -10.67
CA ALA A 183 47.74 -3.83 -11.57
C ALA A 183 46.70 -3.48 -12.64
N SER A 184 45.79 -4.40 -13.00
CA SER A 184 44.80 -4.17 -14.05
C SER A 184 43.71 -3.20 -13.61
N ARG A 185 43.36 -2.28 -14.50
CA ARG A 185 42.17 -1.42 -14.38
C ARG A 185 40.96 -2.01 -15.08
N LEU A 186 41.16 -3.04 -15.92
CA LEU A 186 40.14 -3.58 -16.81
C LEU A 186 39.44 -4.81 -16.22
N VAL A 187 40.19 -5.76 -15.66
CA VAL A 187 39.65 -7.06 -15.27
C VAL A 187 40.19 -7.57 -13.94
N THR A 188 39.49 -8.57 -13.40
CA THR A 188 39.91 -9.43 -12.30
C THR A 188 39.94 -10.87 -12.79
N ILE A 189 40.96 -11.64 -12.40
CA ILE A 189 41.19 -13.02 -12.80
C ILE A 189 41.13 -13.94 -11.59
N VAL A 190 40.45 -15.07 -11.78
CA VAL A 190 40.45 -16.22 -10.88
C VAL A 190 40.99 -17.43 -11.62
N GLU A 191 42.00 -18.08 -11.07
CA GLU A 191 42.51 -19.36 -11.59
C GLU A 191 41.55 -20.50 -11.26
N ALA A 192 41.31 -21.38 -12.24
CA ALA A 192 40.54 -22.59 -12.03
C ALA A 192 41.31 -23.61 -11.18
N GLN A 193 40.61 -24.20 -10.22
CA GLN A 193 41.14 -25.26 -9.36
C GLN A 193 41.11 -26.60 -10.11
N THR A 194 42.17 -26.89 -10.86
CA THR A 194 42.30 -28.14 -11.64
C THR A 194 43.57 -28.91 -11.26
N THR A 195 43.55 -30.24 -11.40
CA THR A 195 44.69 -31.13 -11.12
C THR A 195 45.45 -31.46 -12.40
N GLY A 196 46.79 -31.40 -12.39
CA GLY A 196 47.65 -31.74 -13.53
C GLY A 196 48.91 -30.87 -13.65
N PRO A 197 49.83 -31.19 -14.57
CA PRO A 197 51.02 -30.38 -14.85
C PRO A 197 50.66 -28.93 -15.24
N ILE A 198 51.46 -27.95 -14.80
CA ILE A 198 51.21 -26.51 -15.05
C ILE A 198 51.13 -26.22 -16.56
N ALA A 199 51.96 -26.88 -17.37
CA ALA A 199 51.97 -26.72 -18.83
C ALA A 199 50.65 -27.13 -19.50
N GLU A 200 49.96 -28.14 -18.97
CA GLU A 200 48.66 -28.61 -19.47
C GLU A 200 47.51 -27.74 -18.99
N ARG A 201 47.65 -27.18 -17.78
CA ARG A 201 46.65 -26.29 -17.16
C ARG A 201 46.72 -24.86 -17.70
N ALA A 202 47.82 -24.46 -18.31
CA ALA A 202 47.99 -23.13 -18.91
C ALA A 202 46.82 -22.80 -19.87
N PRO A 203 46.42 -21.53 -19.99
CA PRO A 203 45.32 -21.16 -20.86
C PRO A 203 45.65 -21.42 -22.33
N GLU A 204 44.63 -21.82 -23.09
CA GLU A 204 44.71 -22.00 -24.54
C GLU A 204 45.05 -20.65 -25.21
N ILE A 205 46.08 -20.65 -26.06
CA ILE A 205 46.52 -19.48 -26.81
C ILE A 205 45.40 -19.07 -27.76
N GLY A 206 45.03 -17.80 -27.75
CA GLY A 206 43.92 -17.30 -28.54
C GLY A 206 43.47 -15.93 -28.10
N SER A 207 42.52 -15.38 -28.87
CA SER A 207 41.85 -14.13 -28.55
C SER A 207 40.42 -14.43 -28.11
N TYR A 208 40.06 -13.90 -26.95
CA TYR A 208 38.77 -14.08 -26.30
C TYR A 208 38.14 -12.72 -26.04
N THR A 209 36.81 -12.64 -26.02
CA THR A 209 36.10 -11.38 -25.79
C THR A 209 35.29 -11.50 -24.50
N LEU A 210 35.65 -10.70 -23.50
CA LEU A 210 34.80 -10.44 -22.35
C LEU A 210 33.80 -9.37 -22.76
N ARG A 211 32.52 -9.75 -22.88
CA ARG A 211 31.46 -8.84 -23.32
C ARG A 211 31.18 -7.78 -22.26
N ALA A 212 30.85 -6.57 -22.70
CA ALA A 212 30.36 -5.51 -21.83
C ALA A 212 29.10 -5.98 -21.07
N PRO A 213 28.92 -5.54 -19.81
CA PRO A 213 27.72 -5.87 -19.06
C PRO A 213 26.47 -5.39 -19.79
N VAL A 214 25.48 -6.28 -19.89
CA VAL A 214 24.15 -5.92 -20.41
C VAL A 214 23.36 -5.32 -19.25
N MET A 215 22.75 -4.17 -19.48
CA MET A 215 21.75 -3.61 -18.57
C MET A 215 20.54 -4.54 -18.53
N VAL A 216 20.38 -5.29 -17.45
CA VAL A 216 19.18 -6.07 -17.19
C VAL A 216 18.37 -5.31 -16.15
N ALA A 217 17.11 -4.99 -16.48
CA ALA A 217 16.16 -4.51 -15.48
C ALA A 217 15.99 -5.61 -14.44
N VAL A 218 16.42 -5.37 -13.21
CA VAL A 218 16.13 -6.31 -12.11
C VAL A 218 14.75 -5.95 -11.62
N GLU A 219 13.75 -6.63 -12.17
CA GLU A 219 12.34 -6.50 -11.76
C GLU A 219 12.15 -7.12 -10.36
N LYS A 220 12.61 -6.44 -9.32
CA LYS A 220 12.29 -6.78 -7.94
C LYS A 220 11.30 -5.77 -7.39
N LEU A 221 10.18 -6.29 -6.89
CA LEU A 221 9.16 -5.50 -6.23
C LEU A 221 9.74 -4.84 -4.97
N ASP A 222 9.56 -3.54 -4.82
CA ASP A 222 9.97 -2.78 -3.64
C ASP A 222 8.83 -1.91 -3.08
N SER A 223 9.11 -1.08 -2.05
CA SER A 223 8.10 -0.24 -1.42
C SER A 223 7.56 0.83 -2.38
N THR A 224 8.38 1.32 -3.31
CA THR A 224 7.99 2.35 -4.28
C THR A 224 6.96 1.84 -5.28
N ASP A 225 6.94 0.55 -5.59
CA ASP A 225 5.91 -0.03 -6.45
C ASP A 225 4.52 -0.01 -5.80
N PHE A 226 4.45 -0.27 -4.49
CA PHE A 226 3.18 -0.19 -3.75
C PHE A 226 2.69 1.24 -3.61
N VAL A 227 3.59 2.18 -3.32
CA VAL A 227 3.26 3.62 -3.24
C VAL A 227 2.84 4.11 -4.62
N GLY A 228 3.65 3.85 -5.63
CA GLY A 228 3.45 4.29 -6.99
C GLY A 228 3.70 5.78 -7.19
N ASP A 229 2.99 6.37 -8.15
CA ASP A 229 3.23 7.73 -8.61
C ASP A 229 1.94 8.35 -9.13
N VAL A 230 1.69 9.61 -8.77
CA VAL A 230 0.47 10.35 -9.14
C VAL A 230 0.41 10.63 -10.64
N SER A 231 1.54 10.99 -11.26
CA SER A 231 1.59 11.32 -12.70
C SER A 231 1.36 10.10 -13.57
N GLN A 232 1.90 8.95 -13.17
CA GLN A 232 1.72 7.67 -13.86
C GLN A 232 0.40 6.98 -13.47
N ARG A 233 -0.30 7.52 -12.47
CA ARG A 233 -1.52 6.95 -11.86
C ARG A 233 -1.30 5.49 -11.44
N SER A 234 -0.18 5.26 -10.79
CA SER A 234 0.28 3.93 -10.39
C SER A 234 0.26 3.69 -8.89
N GLY A 235 0.23 2.42 -8.51
CA GLY A 235 0.22 2.00 -7.11
C GLY A 235 -0.96 2.59 -6.34
N MET A 236 -0.70 2.94 -5.09
CA MET A 236 -1.65 3.60 -4.22
C MET A 236 -1.93 5.04 -4.63
N GLU A 237 -0.92 5.78 -5.10
CA GLU A 237 -1.08 7.16 -5.55
C GLU A 237 -2.00 7.28 -6.76
N GLY A 238 -2.13 6.22 -7.57
CA GLY A 238 -3.14 6.13 -8.62
C GLY A 238 -4.59 6.21 -8.14
N LEU A 239 -4.87 6.00 -6.85
CA LEU A 239 -6.22 6.06 -6.27
C LEU A 239 -6.76 7.48 -6.09
N GLU A 240 -5.95 8.51 -6.33
CA GLU A 240 -6.40 9.91 -6.27
C GLU A 240 -7.53 10.21 -7.26
N ILE A 241 -7.56 9.53 -8.41
CA ILE A 241 -8.65 9.68 -9.40
C ILE A 241 -9.96 9.01 -8.99
N ALA A 242 -9.93 8.18 -7.95
CA ALA A 242 -11.08 7.45 -7.45
C ALA A 242 -11.67 8.22 -6.26
N GLU A 243 -12.46 9.25 -6.57
CA GLU A 243 -13.08 10.18 -5.60
C GLU A 243 -14.03 9.44 -4.64
N ASP A 244 -14.65 8.35 -5.08
CA ASP A 244 -15.64 7.64 -4.26
C ASP A 244 -15.04 6.61 -3.29
N VAL A 245 -13.71 6.51 -3.19
CA VAL A 245 -13.00 5.59 -2.29
C VAL A 245 -13.07 6.10 -0.85
N THR A 246 -13.42 5.21 0.07
CA THR A 246 -13.58 5.53 1.51
C THR A 246 -12.66 4.71 2.42
N MET A 247 -12.03 3.66 1.88
CA MET A 247 -11.14 2.76 2.62
C MET A 247 -9.98 2.34 1.73
N VAL A 248 -8.77 2.27 2.28
CA VAL A 248 -7.59 1.80 1.56
C VAL A 248 -6.93 0.65 2.32
N ALA A 249 -6.65 -0.46 1.64
CA ALA A 249 -5.98 -1.63 2.20
C ALA A 249 -4.90 -2.18 1.24
N CYS A 250 -3.75 -2.56 1.81
CA CYS A 250 -2.61 -3.09 1.07
C CYS A 250 -2.18 -4.45 1.64
N PRO A 251 -3.00 -5.51 1.48
CA PRO A 251 -2.77 -6.80 2.14
C PRO A 251 -1.43 -7.44 1.72
N ASP A 252 -0.96 -7.14 0.51
CA ASP A 252 0.21 -7.79 -0.09
C ASP A 252 1.54 -7.14 0.29
N VAL A 253 1.52 -6.05 1.05
CA VAL A 253 2.71 -5.56 1.75
C VAL A 253 3.22 -6.64 2.71
N MET A 254 2.29 -7.38 3.33
CA MET A 254 2.64 -8.48 4.23
C MET A 254 3.17 -9.70 3.47
N ALA A 255 2.63 -9.96 2.28
CA ALA A 255 3.16 -10.98 1.37
C ALA A 255 4.59 -10.65 0.91
N ALA A 256 4.84 -9.41 0.50
CA ALA A 256 6.16 -8.94 0.11
C ALA A 256 7.16 -9.02 1.28
N TYR A 257 6.72 -8.74 2.50
CA TYR A 257 7.52 -8.96 3.71
C TYR A 257 7.86 -10.44 3.93
N GLN A 258 6.88 -11.35 3.86
CA GLN A 258 7.11 -12.79 4.01
C GLN A 258 8.01 -13.38 2.91
N ALA A 259 7.97 -12.81 1.71
CA ALA A 259 8.84 -13.18 0.61
C ALA A 259 10.26 -12.60 0.71
N GLY A 260 10.56 -11.78 1.73
CA GLY A 260 11.85 -11.10 1.88
C GLY A 260 12.10 -10.01 0.84
N LEU A 261 11.05 -9.52 0.18
CA LEU A 261 11.10 -8.40 -0.76
C LEU A 261 11.07 -7.06 -0.01
N LEU A 262 10.35 -7.00 1.10
CA LEU A 262 10.35 -5.88 2.03
C LEU A 262 10.90 -6.33 3.39
N ASP A 263 11.68 -5.47 4.02
CA ASP A 263 12.00 -5.58 5.44
C ASP A 263 10.97 -4.80 6.29
N ARG A 264 11.21 -4.69 7.60
CA ARG A 264 10.30 -3.99 8.52
C ARG A 264 10.16 -2.50 8.16
N ASP A 265 11.24 -1.87 7.73
CA ASP A 265 11.26 -0.46 7.33
C ASP A 265 10.53 -0.24 6.00
N GLY A 266 10.65 -1.18 5.06
CA GLY A 266 9.87 -1.22 3.83
C GLY A 266 8.37 -1.32 4.09
N VAL A 267 7.93 -2.19 5.01
CA VAL A 267 6.53 -2.27 5.44
C VAL A 267 6.08 -0.95 6.07
N LYS A 268 6.89 -0.37 6.96
CA LYS A 268 6.61 0.92 7.58
C LYS A 268 6.48 2.03 6.55
N SER A 269 7.36 2.06 5.55
CA SER A 269 7.34 3.03 4.46
C SER A 269 6.02 2.98 3.68
N VAL A 270 5.56 1.79 3.29
CA VAL A 270 4.29 1.66 2.57
C VAL A 270 3.10 2.05 3.46
N GLN A 271 3.09 1.65 4.73
CA GLN A 271 2.01 2.02 5.66
C GLN A 271 1.97 3.54 5.94
N LEU A 272 3.13 4.19 6.06
CA LEU A 272 3.20 5.65 6.17
C LEU A 272 2.65 6.33 4.91
N ALA A 273 2.94 5.78 3.72
CA ALA A 273 2.35 6.29 2.48
C ALA A 273 0.81 6.09 2.46
N MET A 274 0.29 4.98 2.97
CA MET A 274 -1.17 4.78 3.14
C MET A 274 -1.78 5.86 4.02
N ILE A 275 -1.14 6.15 5.16
CA ILE A 275 -1.60 7.17 6.09
C ILE A 275 -1.56 8.55 5.42
N ALA A 276 -0.43 8.90 4.81
CA ALA A 276 -0.25 10.19 4.15
C ALA A 276 -1.24 10.40 2.99
N HIS A 277 -1.52 9.36 2.20
CA HIS A 277 -2.54 9.41 1.16
C HIS A 277 -3.92 9.69 1.77
N CYS A 278 -4.32 8.96 2.82
CA CYS A 278 -5.63 9.14 3.45
C CYS A 278 -5.76 10.50 4.16
N GLU A 279 -4.69 11.01 4.76
CA GLU A 279 -4.64 12.34 5.37
C GLU A 279 -4.77 13.46 4.34
N ARG A 280 -4.13 13.29 3.17
CA ARG A 280 -4.18 14.26 2.07
C ARG A 280 -5.54 14.30 1.41
N MET A 281 -6.17 13.15 1.19
CA MET A 281 -7.50 13.07 0.56
C MET A 281 -8.62 13.45 1.52
N GLY A 282 -8.51 13.15 2.81
CA GLY A 282 -9.46 13.57 3.85
C GLY A 282 -10.80 12.81 3.88
N ASP A 283 -11.15 12.08 2.83
CA ASP A 283 -12.39 11.31 2.62
C ASP A 283 -12.29 9.82 2.98
N ARG A 284 -11.07 9.28 3.07
CA ARG A 284 -10.80 7.83 3.19
C ARG A 284 -9.95 7.47 4.41
N VAL A 285 -10.01 6.19 4.82
CA VAL A 285 -9.28 5.67 5.99
C VAL A 285 -8.44 4.44 5.62
N ALA A 286 -7.17 4.44 6.03
CA ALA A 286 -6.26 3.32 5.86
C ALA A 286 -6.55 2.19 6.86
N ILE A 287 -6.83 0.99 6.36
CA ILE A 287 -6.96 -0.23 7.17
C ILE A 287 -5.62 -0.97 7.10
N LEU A 288 -4.86 -0.89 8.19
CA LEU A 288 -3.53 -1.47 8.30
C LEU A 288 -3.59 -2.87 8.91
N ASP A 289 -2.66 -3.70 8.47
CA ASP A 289 -2.38 -5.02 9.04
C ASP A 289 -1.02 -5.00 9.77
N PRO A 290 -0.89 -5.62 10.95
CA PRO A 290 0.40 -5.80 11.59
C PRO A 290 1.21 -6.85 10.83
N LEU A 291 2.53 -6.88 11.06
CA LEU A 291 3.39 -7.96 10.56
C LEU A 291 2.81 -9.34 10.96
N PRO A 292 3.02 -10.37 10.13
CA PRO A 292 2.55 -11.72 10.43
C PRO A 292 3.22 -12.28 11.69
N ASP A 293 2.53 -13.23 12.34
CA ASP A 293 3.04 -14.06 13.43
C ASP A 293 3.52 -13.31 14.69
N LEU A 294 3.17 -12.03 14.85
CA LEU A 294 3.46 -11.27 16.06
C LEU A 294 2.60 -11.73 17.25
N SER A 295 3.21 -11.87 18.42
CA SER A 295 2.52 -11.99 19.71
C SER A 295 1.86 -10.67 20.14
N PRO A 296 0.92 -10.68 21.10
CA PRO A 296 0.30 -9.45 21.62
C PRO A 296 1.32 -8.41 22.11
N GLN A 297 2.40 -8.85 22.77
CA GLN A 297 3.46 -7.96 23.25
C GLN A 297 4.27 -7.37 22.10
N GLU A 298 4.53 -8.15 21.05
CA GLU A 298 5.24 -7.68 19.86
C GLU A 298 4.38 -6.73 19.03
N VAL A 299 3.07 -6.96 18.93
CA VAL A 299 2.15 -6.01 18.28
C VAL A 299 2.07 -4.71 19.04
N LYS A 300 2.07 -4.77 20.37
CA LYS A 300 2.18 -3.58 21.21
C LYS A 300 3.45 -2.80 20.90
N ARG A 301 4.61 -3.47 20.85
CA ARG A 301 5.89 -2.85 20.48
C ARG A 301 5.89 -2.31 19.05
N TRP A 302 5.34 -3.07 18.10
CA TRP A 302 5.18 -2.65 16.71
C TRP A 302 4.39 -1.34 16.64
N ARG A 303 3.29 -1.24 17.41
CA ARG A 303 2.41 -0.08 17.45
C ARG A 303 3.02 1.14 18.15
N GLU A 304 3.57 0.98 19.34
CA GLU A 304 4.04 2.09 20.20
C GLU A 304 5.49 2.53 19.92
N VAL A 305 6.34 1.62 19.42
CA VAL A 305 7.79 1.88 19.31
C VAL A 305 8.25 1.86 17.85
N GLU A 306 7.96 0.79 17.12
CA GLU A 306 8.52 0.62 15.77
C GLU A 306 7.83 1.54 14.75
N THR A 307 6.50 1.51 14.71
CA THR A 307 5.70 2.35 13.81
C THR A 307 5.45 3.73 14.39
N ASN A 308 4.94 3.78 15.63
CA ASN A 308 4.57 4.99 16.36
C ASN A 308 3.72 5.98 15.54
N TYR A 309 2.82 5.45 14.70
CA TYR A 309 1.93 6.28 13.88
C TYR A 309 0.94 7.06 14.77
N ASP A 310 0.57 8.27 14.40
CA ASP A 310 -0.52 9.00 15.05
C ASP A 310 -1.39 9.63 13.96
N SER A 311 -2.54 9.00 13.69
CA SER A 311 -3.44 9.48 12.65
C SER A 311 -4.88 9.09 12.92
N LYS A 312 -5.79 10.04 12.70
CA LYS A 312 -7.23 9.79 12.69
C LYS A 312 -7.70 9.05 11.42
N TYR A 313 -6.90 9.06 10.36
CA TYR A 313 -7.22 8.42 9.07
C TYR A 313 -6.61 7.02 8.92
N ALA A 314 -6.26 6.38 10.03
CA ALA A 314 -5.73 5.02 10.02
C ALA A 314 -6.27 4.19 11.19
N THR A 315 -6.26 2.88 10.99
CA THR A 315 -6.69 1.90 11.98
C THR A 315 -5.92 0.59 11.79
N LEU A 316 -5.72 -0.18 12.86
CA LEU A 316 -4.95 -1.42 12.85
C LEU A 316 -5.79 -2.56 13.44
N TYR A 317 -5.88 -3.68 12.73
CA TYR A 317 -6.62 -4.86 13.17
C TYR A 317 -5.68 -6.04 13.45
N TYR A 318 -5.84 -6.64 14.62
CA TYR A 318 -5.03 -7.77 15.08
C TYR A 318 -5.95 -8.79 15.74
N PRO A 319 -5.68 -10.10 15.71
CA PRO A 319 -4.66 -10.77 14.91
C PRO A 319 -5.11 -11.00 13.48
N TRP A 320 -4.19 -11.55 12.69
CA TRP A 320 -4.53 -12.19 11.43
C TRP A 320 -5.58 -13.28 11.62
N ILE A 321 -6.28 -13.60 10.55
CA ILE A 321 -7.38 -14.57 10.53
C ILE A 321 -6.99 -15.78 9.68
N LYS A 322 -7.53 -16.95 10.01
CA LYS A 322 -7.43 -18.13 9.16
C LYS A 322 -8.63 -18.17 8.22
N VAL A 323 -8.37 -18.31 6.94
CA VAL A 323 -9.36 -18.47 5.87
C VAL A 323 -9.16 -19.81 5.17
N THR A 324 -10.15 -20.26 4.40
CA THR A 324 -9.98 -21.41 3.53
C THR A 324 -9.11 -21.03 2.34
N GLY A 325 -7.94 -21.64 2.22
CA GLY A 325 -7.03 -21.49 1.10
C GLY A 325 -7.54 -22.17 -0.18
N PRO A 326 -6.89 -21.92 -1.33
CA PRO A 326 -7.32 -22.44 -2.63
C PRO A 326 -7.30 -23.98 -2.73
N ASP A 327 -6.45 -24.63 -1.93
CA ASP A 327 -6.34 -26.09 -1.80
C ASP A 327 -7.34 -26.68 -0.78
N GLY A 328 -8.23 -25.84 -0.24
CA GLY A 328 -9.21 -26.20 0.79
C GLY A 328 -8.65 -26.26 2.21
N ARG A 329 -7.36 -25.99 2.42
CA ARG A 329 -6.73 -26.02 3.75
C ARG A 329 -6.76 -24.65 4.41
N PRO A 330 -6.78 -24.58 5.76
CA PRO A 330 -6.68 -23.30 6.45
C PRO A 330 -5.36 -22.58 6.14
N MET A 331 -5.44 -21.28 5.83
CA MET A 331 -4.31 -20.40 5.56
C MET A 331 -4.47 -19.11 6.37
N ALA A 332 -3.38 -18.59 6.93
CA ALA A 332 -3.39 -17.27 7.57
C ALA A 332 -3.48 -16.16 6.52
N ALA A 333 -4.28 -15.14 6.78
CA ALA A 333 -4.45 -13.98 5.92
C ALA A 333 -4.61 -12.70 6.74
N PRO A 334 -4.14 -11.55 6.21
CA PRO A 334 -4.39 -10.25 6.81
C PRO A 334 -5.90 -9.95 6.87
N PRO A 335 -6.41 -9.34 7.96
CA PRO A 335 -7.84 -9.12 8.15
C PRO A 335 -8.40 -7.92 7.38
N SER A 336 -7.56 -7.00 6.88
CA SER A 336 -7.98 -5.73 6.26
C SER A 336 -9.12 -5.86 5.25
N GLY A 337 -9.07 -6.83 4.33
CA GLY A 337 -10.14 -7.06 3.36
C GLY A 337 -11.48 -7.49 3.97
N HIS A 338 -11.45 -8.37 4.97
CA HIS A 338 -12.66 -8.82 5.66
C HIS A 338 -13.27 -7.68 6.48
N VAL A 339 -12.43 -6.89 7.14
CA VAL A 339 -12.83 -5.73 7.92
C VAL A 339 -13.45 -4.64 7.04
N ALA A 340 -12.87 -4.36 5.87
CA ALA A 340 -13.45 -3.42 4.90
C ALA A 340 -14.88 -3.85 4.49
N GLY A 341 -15.10 -5.15 4.28
CA GLY A 341 -16.43 -5.68 3.99
C GLY A 341 -17.40 -5.57 5.17
N ILE A 342 -16.91 -5.75 6.39
CA ILE A 342 -17.69 -5.55 7.62
C ILE A 342 -18.12 -4.09 7.76
N TRP A 343 -17.25 -3.14 7.44
CA TRP A 343 -17.60 -1.71 7.44
C TRP A 343 -18.72 -1.45 6.44
N ALA A 344 -18.58 -1.92 5.19
CA ALA A 344 -19.61 -1.78 4.17
C ALA A 344 -20.98 -2.35 4.59
N ARG A 345 -20.99 -3.54 5.19
CA ARG A 345 -22.21 -4.15 5.73
C ARG A 345 -22.79 -3.37 6.89
N SER A 346 -21.95 -2.98 7.85
CA SER A 346 -22.37 -2.22 9.03
C SER A 346 -23.01 -0.90 8.63
N ASP A 347 -22.43 -0.22 7.64
CA ASP A 347 -22.95 1.04 7.11
C ASP A 347 -24.29 0.85 6.41
N THR A 348 -24.42 -0.19 5.59
CA THR A 348 -25.67 -0.50 4.88
C THR A 348 -26.79 -0.85 5.87
N GLU A 349 -26.48 -1.61 6.92
CA GLU A 349 -27.49 -2.09 7.88
C GLU A 349 -27.84 -1.05 8.96
N ARG A 350 -26.89 -0.19 9.33
CA ARG A 350 -27.00 0.66 10.54
C ARG A 350 -26.49 2.09 10.38
N GLY A 351 -25.94 2.45 9.23
CA GLY A 351 -25.32 3.75 8.96
C GLY A 351 -23.88 3.87 9.48
N VAL A 352 -23.11 4.78 8.85
CA VAL A 352 -21.68 5.00 9.14
C VAL A 352 -21.38 5.47 10.57
N HIS A 353 -22.38 6.06 11.24
CA HIS A 353 -22.29 6.52 12.63
C HIS A 353 -22.21 5.37 13.65
N LYS A 354 -22.57 4.14 13.28
CA LYS A 354 -22.44 2.98 14.16
C LYS A 354 -21.03 2.38 14.05
N ALA A 355 -20.40 2.17 15.21
CA ALA A 355 -19.09 1.52 15.28
C ALA A 355 -19.10 0.11 14.63
N PRO A 356 -18.20 -0.19 13.68
CA PRO A 356 -18.13 -1.49 12.99
C PRO A 356 -17.45 -2.57 13.87
N ALA A 357 -17.83 -2.64 15.14
CA ALA A 357 -17.38 -3.62 16.13
C ALA A 357 -18.56 -4.48 16.61
N ASN A 358 -18.26 -5.56 17.32
CA ASN A 358 -19.20 -6.62 17.67
C ASN A 358 -19.84 -7.27 16.43
N GLU A 359 -19.14 -7.23 15.30
CA GLU A 359 -19.57 -7.76 14.00
C GLU A 359 -18.96 -9.13 13.74
N VAL A 360 -19.73 -10.04 13.13
CA VAL A 360 -19.25 -11.37 12.77
C VAL A 360 -18.34 -11.30 11.54
N VAL A 361 -17.20 -11.98 11.58
CA VAL A 361 -16.29 -12.10 10.44
C VAL A 361 -16.71 -13.29 9.59
N ARG A 362 -17.37 -13.04 8.46
CA ARG A 362 -17.79 -14.09 7.53
C ARG A 362 -16.60 -14.57 6.68
N GLY A 363 -16.55 -15.86 6.36
CA GLY A 363 -15.47 -16.46 5.56
C GLY A 363 -14.16 -16.75 6.31
N ALA A 364 -14.05 -16.30 7.56
CA ALA A 364 -12.95 -16.62 8.44
C ALA A 364 -13.30 -17.80 9.35
N LEU A 365 -12.32 -18.68 9.57
CA LEU A 365 -12.45 -19.88 10.39
C LEU A 365 -12.21 -19.56 11.87
N GLU A 366 -11.09 -18.91 12.17
CA GLU A 366 -10.66 -18.54 13.52
C GLU A 366 -9.56 -17.46 13.44
N PRO A 367 -9.22 -16.74 14.54
CA PRO A 367 -8.04 -15.90 14.56
C PRO A 367 -6.77 -16.77 14.65
N VAL A 368 -5.65 -16.29 14.10
CA VAL A 368 -4.36 -17.00 14.16
C VAL A 368 -3.91 -17.22 15.61
N SER A 369 -4.14 -16.23 16.48
CA SER A 369 -3.90 -16.30 17.92
C SER A 369 -5.16 -15.91 18.68
N GLN A 370 -5.43 -16.56 19.83
CA GLN A 370 -6.55 -16.15 20.69
C GLN A 370 -6.11 -15.03 21.61
N VAL A 371 -6.69 -13.84 21.45
CA VAL A 371 -6.41 -12.70 22.33
C VAL A 371 -7.25 -12.82 23.61
N THR A 372 -6.58 -12.88 24.74
CA THR A 372 -7.20 -12.88 26.07
C THR A 372 -7.71 -11.48 26.43
N LYS A 373 -8.53 -11.40 27.49
CA LYS A 373 -8.98 -10.10 28.00
C LYS A 373 -7.80 -9.24 28.48
N GLY A 374 -6.87 -9.81 29.25
CA GLY A 374 -5.73 -9.07 29.79
C GLY A 374 -4.80 -8.52 28.70
N GLU A 375 -4.57 -9.28 27.63
CA GLU A 375 -3.81 -8.80 26.47
C GLU A 375 -4.56 -7.67 25.76
N GLN A 376 -5.87 -7.83 25.53
CA GLN A 376 -6.69 -6.77 24.94
C GLN A 376 -6.70 -5.49 25.79
N ASP A 377 -6.70 -5.60 27.12
CA ASP A 377 -6.63 -4.45 28.03
C ASP A 377 -5.34 -3.62 27.82
N THR A 378 -4.28 -4.23 27.27
CA THR A 378 -3.02 -3.52 26.90
C THR A 378 -2.99 -3.01 25.47
N LEU A 379 -3.70 -3.66 24.54
CA LEU A 379 -3.71 -3.35 23.11
C LEU A 379 -4.76 -2.29 22.73
N ASN A 380 -5.92 -2.32 23.37
CA ASN A 380 -7.02 -1.43 23.05
C ASN A 380 -6.69 0.06 23.32
N PRO A 381 -6.03 0.45 24.44
CA PRO A 381 -5.63 1.84 24.70
C PRO A 381 -4.80 2.49 23.59
N ILE A 382 -4.03 1.70 22.84
CA ILE A 382 -3.10 2.16 21.81
C ILE A 382 -3.67 2.05 20.38
N GLY A 383 -5.00 1.82 20.27
CA GLY A 383 -5.72 1.81 18.99
C GLY A 383 -5.62 0.50 18.21
N VAL A 384 -5.18 -0.61 18.83
CA VAL A 384 -5.18 -1.93 18.20
C VAL A 384 -6.55 -2.59 18.36
N ASN A 385 -7.24 -2.82 17.25
CA ASN A 385 -8.58 -3.41 17.24
C ASN A 385 -8.50 -4.93 17.20
N CYS A 386 -8.91 -5.58 18.28
CA CYS A 386 -8.81 -7.02 18.42
C CYS A 386 -9.92 -7.78 17.67
N ILE A 387 -9.58 -8.85 16.95
CA ILE A 387 -10.51 -9.85 16.43
C ILE A 387 -10.48 -11.05 17.37
N ARG A 388 -11.65 -11.48 17.89
CA ARG A 388 -11.74 -12.46 18.96
C ARG A 388 -12.80 -13.52 18.70
N SER A 389 -12.50 -14.75 19.11
CA SER A 389 -13.48 -15.83 19.13
C SER A 389 -14.25 -15.82 20.45
N PHE A 390 -15.57 -15.95 20.36
CA PHE A 390 -16.45 -16.06 21.50
C PHE A 390 -17.27 -17.34 21.40
N THR A 391 -17.20 -18.18 22.44
CA THR A 391 -17.99 -19.42 22.53
C THR A 391 -19.47 -19.14 22.30
N GLY A 392 -20.09 -19.83 21.33
CA GLY A 392 -21.49 -19.67 20.96
C GLY A 392 -21.83 -18.38 20.19
N ARG A 393 -20.88 -17.46 19.97
CA ARG A 393 -21.09 -16.17 19.27
C ARG A 393 -20.20 -15.98 18.04
N GLY A 394 -19.29 -16.91 17.78
CA GLY A 394 -18.41 -16.93 16.61
C GLY A 394 -17.23 -15.96 16.70
N LEU A 395 -16.55 -15.78 15.57
CA LEU A 395 -15.45 -14.82 15.41
C LEU A 395 -15.99 -13.42 15.19
N ARG A 396 -15.52 -12.45 15.99
CA ARG A 396 -15.99 -11.07 15.93
C ARG A 396 -14.87 -10.04 15.94
N VAL A 397 -15.08 -8.95 15.21
CA VAL A 397 -14.32 -7.71 15.42
C VAL A 397 -14.73 -7.12 16.76
N TRP A 398 -13.76 -6.83 17.63
CA TRP A 398 -13.96 -6.41 19.01
C TRP A 398 -13.17 -5.14 19.35
N GLY A 399 -13.16 -4.17 18.43
CA GLY A 399 -12.57 -2.84 18.58
C GLY A 399 -13.00 -1.93 17.42
N ALA A 400 -13.07 -0.62 17.66
CA ALA A 400 -13.42 0.38 16.64
C ALA A 400 -12.65 1.71 16.84
N ARG A 401 -11.36 1.62 17.18
CA ARG A 401 -10.48 2.76 17.41
C ARG A 401 -9.62 3.10 16.19
N THR A 402 -9.36 4.38 16.00
CA THR A 402 -8.32 4.87 15.08
C THR A 402 -6.95 4.77 15.74
N LEU A 403 -5.91 5.19 15.02
CA LEU A 403 -4.56 5.33 15.55
C LEU A 403 -4.31 6.69 16.24
N SER A 404 -5.33 7.53 16.36
CA SER A 404 -5.18 8.90 16.88
C SER A 404 -4.98 8.94 18.40
N SER A 405 -4.06 9.78 18.83
CA SER A 405 -3.88 10.17 20.24
C SER A 405 -4.96 11.14 20.73
N ASP A 406 -5.63 11.86 19.82
CA ASP A 406 -6.69 12.82 20.13
C ASP A 406 -8.00 12.10 20.53
N PRO A 407 -8.52 12.32 21.76
CA PRO A 407 -9.79 11.75 22.21
C PRO A 407 -11.00 12.11 21.31
N ALA A 408 -10.96 13.23 20.60
CA ALA A 408 -12.02 13.62 19.67
C ALA A 408 -12.11 12.67 18.47
N TRP A 409 -10.97 12.15 18.01
CA TRP A 409 -10.86 11.29 16.82
C TRP A 409 -10.58 9.83 17.14
N ARG A 410 -10.70 9.43 18.41
CA ARG A 410 -10.43 8.07 18.89
C ARG A 410 -11.20 6.99 18.14
N TYR A 411 -12.42 7.27 17.68
CA TYR A 411 -13.34 6.25 17.18
C TYR A 411 -13.53 6.32 15.66
N ILE A 412 -13.54 5.14 15.03
CA ILE A 412 -13.65 4.98 13.58
C ILE A 412 -14.97 5.55 13.06
N ASN A 413 -16.09 5.24 13.72
CA ASN A 413 -17.40 5.73 13.29
C ASN A 413 -17.52 7.26 13.38
N VAL A 414 -16.80 7.89 14.30
CA VAL A 414 -16.77 9.35 14.40
C VAL A 414 -16.00 9.94 13.21
N ARG A 415 -14.78 9.47 12.94
CA ARG A 415 -14.01 9.96 11.78
C ARG A 415 -14.74 9.73 10.46
N ARG A 416 -15.31 8.54 10.26
CA ARG A 416 -16.05 8.21 9.04
C ARG A 416 -17.35 8.98 8.89
N LEU A 417 -18.05 9.31 9.98
CA LEU A 417 -19.21 10.19 9.95
C LEU A 417 -18.82 11.60 9.47
N PHE A 418 -17.70 12.13 9.96
CA PHE A 418 -17.22 13.44 9.48
C PHE A 418 -16.83 13.37 8.00
N ASN A 419 -16.12 12.34 7.55
CA ASN A 419 -15.80 12.18 6.11
C ASN A 419 -17.09 12.15 5.26
N TYR A 420 -18.12 11.41 5.69
CA TYR A 420 -19.41 11.36 4.99
C TYR A 420 -20.09 12.73 4.90
N VAL A 421 -20.11 13.50 6.00
CA VAL A 421 -20.73 14.83 6.04
C VAL A 421 -19.94 15.84 5.21
N GLU A 422 -18.61 15.87 5.37
CA GLU A 422 -17.70 16.75 4.62
C GLU A 422 -17.87 16.53 3.10
N GLU A 423 -17.79 15.28 2.65
CA GLU A 423 -17.90 14.92 1.23
C GLU A 423 -19.31 15.18 0.66
N SER A 424 -20.37 14.91 1.44
CA SER A 424 -21.73 15.21 1.00
C SER A 424 -21.96 16.71 0.82
N ILE A 425 -21.44 17.53 1.74
CA ILE A 425 -21.55 18.98 1.64
C ILE A 425 -20.75 19.49 0.45
N GLU A 426 -19.52 19.01 0.26
CA GLU A 426 -18.69 19.38 -0.89
C GLU A 426 -19.39 19.07 -2.22
N ALA A 427 -19.90 17.85 -2.40
CA ALA A 427 -20.61 17.46 -3.61
C ALA A 427 -21.91 18.26 -3.82
N GLY A 428 -22.68 18.47 -2.75
CA GLY A 428 -23.98 19.16 -2.80
C GLY A 428 -23.90 20.68 -2.94
N THR A 429 -22.74 21.30 -2.67
CA THR A 429 -22.56 22.76 -2.67
C THR A 429 -21.68 23.29 -3.80
N GLN A 430 -21.26 22.43 -4.76
CA GLN A 430 -20.48 22.86 -5.94
C GLN A 430 -21.10 24.03 -6.72
N TRP A 431 -22.43 24.14 -6.72
CA TRP A 431 -23.13 25.22 -7.40
C TRP A 431 -22.90 26.62 -6.82
N VAL A 432 -22.41 26.71 -5.59
CA VAL A 432 -22.13 27.97 -4.89
C VAL A 432 -20.96 28.72 -5.55
N VAL A 433 -20.07 27.99 -6.23
CA VAL A 433 -18.91 28.56 -6.90
C VAL A 433 -19.36 29.52 -8.00
N PHE A 434 -18.78 30.73 -8.01
CA PHE A 434 -19.13 31.84 -8.92
C PHE A 434 -20.49 32.51 -8.71
N GLU A 435 -21.25 32.14 -7.67
CA GLU A 435 -22.43 32.92 -7.26
C GLU A 435 -22.04 34.26 -6.61
N PRO A 436 -22.89 35.29 -6.68
CA PRO A 436 -22.69 36.54 -5.95
C PRO A 436 -22.58 36.31 -4.43
N ASN A 437 -21.48 36.75 -3.81
CA ASN A 437 -21.23 36.58 -2.39
C ASN A 437 -21.98 37.63 -1.55
N ASP A 438 -23.29 37.40 -1.37
CA ASP A 438 -24.22 38.28 -0.69
C ASP A 438 -25.07 37.54 0.37
N PRO A 439 -25.84 38.27 1.20
CA PRO A 439 -26.67 37.65 2.23
C PRO A 439 -27.71 36.65 1.70
N ASP A 440 -28.15 36.76 0.44
CA ASP A 440 -29.10 35.83 -0.16
C ASP A 440 -28.42 34.48 -0.45
N LEU A 441 -27.19 34.49 -0.97
CA LEU A 441 -26.38 33.28 -1.11
C LEU A 441 -26.17 32.59 0.24
N TRP A 442 -25.77 33.34 1.27
CA TRP A 442 -25.51 32.80 2.61
C TRP A 442 -26.75 32.13 3.20
N ALA A 443 -27.92 32.76 3.03
CA ALA A 443 -29.18 32.20 3.49
C ALA A 443 -29.55 30.90 2.76
N ARG A 444 -29.31 30.82 1.44
CA ARG A 444 -29.54 29.60 0.63
C ARG A 444 -28.61 28.47 1.08
N VAL A 445 -27.30 28.73 1.19
CA VAL A 445 -26.30 27.75 1.62
C VAL A 445 -26.59 27.22 3.02
N ARG A 446 -26.82 28.13 3.98
CA ARG A 446 -27.17 27.76 5.36
C ARG A 446 -28.43 26.90 5.41
N ARG A 447 -29.48 27.25 4.66
CA ARG A 447 -30.74 26.48 4.62
C ARG A 447 -30.52 25.07 4.08
N ASP A 448 -29.77 24.93 2.99
CA ASP A 448 -29.59 23.65 2.32
C ASP A 448 -28.72 22.69 3.18
N ILE A 449 -27.66 23.22 3.82
CA ILE A 449 -26.84 22.46 4.79
C ILE A 449 -27.65 22.11 6.06
N ASP A 450 -28.42 23.04 6.61
CA ASP A 450 -29.26 22.80 7.79
C ASP A 450 -30.31 21.70 7.54
N ALA A 451 -30.93 21.71 6.35
CA ALA A 451 -31.87 20.67 5.94
C ALA A 451 -31.19 19.28 5.86
N PHE A 452 -29.98 19.21 5.29
CA PHE A 452 -29.19 17.98 5.23
C PHE A 452 -28.81 17.46 6.61
N LEU A 453 -28.22 18.31 7.46
CA LEU A 453 -27.80 17.92 8.81
C LEU A 453 -29.00 17.57 9.70
N THR A 454 -30.16 18.17 9.46
CA THR A 454 -31.43 17.75 10.09
C THR A 454 -31.79 16.33 9.69
N GLY A 455 -31.60 15.93 8.43
CA GLY A 455 -31.74 14.54 7.97
C GLY A 455 -30.78 13.60 8.70
N VAL A 456 -29.49 13.95 8.71
CA VAL A 456 -28.42 13.21 9.41
C VAL A 456 -28.73 13.04 10.90
N TRP A 457 -29.27 14.06 11.56
CA TRP A 457 -29.71 13.98 12.96
C TRP A 457 -30.94 13.08 13.13
N ARG A 458 -31.96 13.20 12.25
CA ARG A 458 -33.16 12.34 12.28
C ARG A 458 -32.84 10.87 12.10
N ASP A 459 -31.80 10.56 11.34
CA ASP A 459 -31.28 9.20 11.16
C ASP A 459 -30.48 8.69 12.37
N GLY A 460 -30.39 9.49 13.44
CA GLY A 460 -29.73 9.12 14.70
C GLY A 460 -28.20 9.20 14.66
N MET A 461 -27.63 9.85 13.64
CA MET A 461 -26.17 9.92 13.45
C MET A 461 -25.53 10.97 14.39
N LEU A 462 -26.29 11.99 14.77
CA LEU A 462 -25.87 13.05 15.68
C LEU A 462 -26.57 12.95 17.04
N PHE A 463 -25.86 13.29 18.10
CA PHE A 463 -26.34 13.29 19.47
C PHE A 463 -27.02 14.62 19.82
N GLY A 464 -28.23 14.57 20.36
CA GLY A 464 -28.96 15.75 20.81
C GLY A 464 -30.47 15.48 20.76
N ARG A 465 -31.23 16.10 21.66
CA ARG A 465 -32.70 15.99 21.66
C ARG A 465 -33.36 16.91 20.64
N THR A 466 -32.64 17.95 20.22
CA THR A 466 -33.06 18.92 19.21
C THR A 466 -31.93 19.14 18.20
N PRO A 467 -32.23 19.62 16.97
CA PRO A 467 -31.20 19.93 15.98
C PRO A 467 -30.15 20.91 16.50
N ALA A 468 -30.55 21.92 17.28
CA ALA A 468 -29.65 22.93 17.83
C ALA A 468 -28.67 22.39 18.90
N GLU A 469 -28.99 21.25 19.54
CA GLU A 469 -28.04 20.55 20.40
C GLU A 469 -27.07 19.65 19.59
N ALA A 470 -27.50 19.23 18.39
CA ALA A 470 -26.82 18.24 17.57
C ALA A 470 -25.83 18.85 16.57
N PHE A 471 -26.15 20.01 16.01
CA PHE A 471 -25.29 20.72 15.08
C PHE A 471 -25.59 22.23 15.04
N TYR A 472 -24.68 22.99 14.43
CA TYR A 472 -24.93 24.37 14.01
C TYR A 472 -24.33 24.61 12.61
N VAL A 473 -24.92 25.57 11.89
CA VAL A 473 -24.43 26.08 10.60
C VAL A 473 -24.42 27.60 10.67
N LYS A 474 -23.26 28.22 10.50
CA LYS A 474 -23.08 29.68 10.52
C LYS A 474 -22.50 30.15 9.20
N CYS A 475 -23.28 30.96 8.49
CA CYS A 475 -22.89 31.67 7.27
C CYS A 475 -23.64 33.00 7.28
N ASP A 476 -22.94 34.05 7.69
CA ASP A 476 -23.47 35.37 8.00
C ASP A 476 -22.38 36.44 7.87
N GLU A 477 -22.71 37.68 8.20
CA GLU A 477 -21.77 38.81 8.13
C GLU A 477 -20.60 38.69 9.10
N GLU A 478 -20.75 37.97 10.22
CA GLU A 478 -19.65 37.75 11.18
C GLU A 478 -18.60 36.80 10.61
N THR A 479 -19.04 35.75 9.91
CA THR A 479 -18.17 34.78 9.22
C THR A 479 -17.67 35.30 7.87
N ASN A 480 -18.41 36.23 7.25
CA ASN A 480 -18.11 36.80 5.93
C ASN A 480 -18.00 38.34 5.95
N PRO A 481 -17.09 38.92 6.74
CA PRO A 481 -16.83 40.34 6.74
C PRO A 481 -16.29 40.83 5.39
N GLN A 482 -16.28 42.15 5.19
CA GLN A 482 -15.90 42.75 3.91
C GLN A 482 -14.52 42.29 3.40
N ASP A 483 -13.52 42.14 4.27
CA ASP A 483 -12.18 41.71 3.86
C ASP A 483 -12.14 40.27 3.32
N VAL A 484 -12.98 39.37 3.84
CA VAL A 484 -13.14 37.98 3.35
C VAL A 484 -13.78 38.00 1.97
N ARG A 485 -14.82 38.81 1.79
CA ARG A 485 -15.54 38.94 0.51
C ARG A 485 -14.69 39.60 -0.57
N ASP A 486 -13.90 40.61 -0.21
CA ASP A 486 -12.99 41.30 -1.14
C ASP A 486 -11.87 40.36 -1.63
N ARG A 487 -11.56 39.28 -0.89
CA ARG A 487 -10.67 38.18 -1.34
C ARG A 487 -11.38 37.12 -2.19
N GLY A 488 -12.68 37.28 -2.45
CA GLY A 488 -13.51 36.30 -3.15
C GLY A 488 -13.79 35.02 -2.34
N GLN A 489 -13.69 35.09 -1.01
CA GLN A 489 -13.91 33.94 -0.13
C GLN A 489 -15.30 33.99 0.50
N MET A 490 -15.90 32.82 0.72
CA MET A 490 -17.09 32.64 1.56
C MET A 490 -16.79 31.55 2.60
N ILE A 491 -17.00 31.86 3.87
CA ILE A 491 -16.73 30.98 5.00
C ILE A 491 -18.07 30.51 5.59
N VAL A 492 -18.18 29.19 5.78
CA VAL A 492 -19.29 28.54 6.47
C VAL A 492 -18.71 27.75 7.63
N GLU A 493 -19.12 28.06 8.85
CA GLU A 493 -18.72 27.29 10.03
C GLU A 493 -19.79 26.26 10.37
N ILE A 494 -19.38 25.00 10.56
CA ILE A 494 -20.26 23.89 10.85
C ILE A 494 -19.72 23.15 12.07
N GLY A 495 -20.57 22.95 13.08
CA GLY A 495 -20.26 22.10 14.23
C GLY A 495 -21.19 20.92 14.30
N LEU A 496 -20.66 19.75 14.66
CA LEU A 496 -21.40 18.49 14.76
C LEU A 496 -21.15 17.84 16.12
N ALA A 497 -22.21 17.27 16.72
CA ALA A 497 -22.13 16.43 17.90
C ALA A 497 -22.31 14.95 17.51
N PRO A 498 -21.23 14.19 17.24
CA PRO A 498 -21.35 12.80 16.79
C PRO A 498 -21.76 11.87 17.93
N VAL A 499 -22.49 10.79 17.61
CA VAL A 499 -22.75 9.71 18.56
C VAL A 499 -21.47 8.91 18.84
N LYS A 500 -21.06 8.84 20.10
CA LYS A 500 -19.91 8.06 20.56
C LYS A 500 -20.34 6.66 21.01
N PRO A 501 -19.59 5.58 20.70
CA PRO A 501 -19.96 4.23 21.08
C PRO A 501 -19.81 4.01 22.60
N ALA A 502 -20.72 3.23 23.18
CA ALA A 502 -20.63 2.77 24.57
C ALA A 502 -19.64 1.58 24.67
N GLU A 503 -18.35 1.88 24.72
CA GLU A 503 -17.29 0.87 24.78
C GLU A 503 -17.22 0.13 26.12
N PHE A 504 -17.52 0.83 27.22
CA PHE A 504 -17.52 0.28 28.58
C PHE A 504 -18.90 0.45 29.21
N VAL A 505 -19.54 -0.66 29.57
CA VAL A 505 -20.80 -0.68 30.33
C VAL A 505 -20.49 -1.13 31.76
N ILE A 506 -20.63 -0.22 32.72
CA ILE A 506 -20.28 -0.45 34.12
C ILE A 506 -21.57 -0.57 34.94
N PHE A 507 -21.88 -1.79 35.40
CA PHE A 507 -22.96 -2.01 36.36
C PHE A 507 -22.41 -1.86 37.78
N ARG A 508 -22.92 -0.88 38.53
CA ARG A 508 -22.61 -0.70 39.95
C ARG A 508 -23.74 -1.31 40.77
N ILE A 509 -23.47 -2.42 41.44
CA ILE A 509 -24.44 -3.15 42.27
C ILE A 509 -24.09 -2.89 43.73
N SER A 510 -25.01 -2.30 44.48
CA SER A 510 -24.90 -2.15 45.94
C SER A 510 -25.92 -3.04 46.64
N GLN A 511 -25.57 -3.48 47.84
CA GLN A 511 -26.57 -4.04 48.75
C GLN A 511 -27.47 -2.90 49.23
N TRP A 512 -28.76 -2.98 48.90
CA TRP A 512 -29.76 -1.97 49.28
C TRP A 512 -30.70 -2.55 50.33
N ALA A 513 -30.84 -1.86 51.46
CA ALA A 513 -31.70 -2.28 52.57
C ALA A 513 -33.19 -1.90 52.38
N GLY A 514 -33.55 -1.31 51.24
CA GLY A 514 -34.91 -0.80 50.96
C GLY A 514 -35.16 0.56 51.60
N GLY A 515 -35.83 1.46 50.87
CA GLY A 515 -36.21 2.81 51.31
C GLY A 515 -35.56 3.92 50.48
N GLY A 516 -36.24 4.33 49.40
CA GLY A 516 -35.88 5.47 48.55
C GLY A 516 -34.87 5.15 47.43
N ALA A 517 -35.27 5.39 46.18
CA ALA A 517 -34.40 5.49 45.01
C ALA A 517 -34.29 6.96 44.59
#